data_AF-A0A7D9J6F9-F1
#
_entry.id   AF-A0A7D9J6F9-F1
#
_cell.length_a   1.000
_cell.length_b   1.000
_cell.length_c   1.000
_cell.angle_alpha   90.00
_cell.angle_beta   90.00
_cell.angle_gamma   90.00
#
_symmetry.space_group_name_H-M   'P 1'
#
loop_
_entity.id
_entity.type
_entity.pdbx_description
1 polymer ?
#
loop_
_entity_poly.entity_id
_entity_poly.type
_entity_poly.pdbx_seq_one_letter_code
_entity_poly.pdbx_strand_id
1 'polypeptide(L)'
;QFGLSRRHAPEEIDEERVAHLIRQELNGDGCLLRYRAMRRLIRRKYHGKVPRRVVQRLLREIHPEGSNERRSHRLKRREYNNPGPNFCWHADGYDKLRPHGFPIHGCI
;
A
#
# COMPACT_ATOMS: atom_id res chain seq x y z
N GLN A 1 26.23 28.05 -1.54
CA GLN A 1 25.48 26.84 -1.94
C GLN A 1 24.40 26.58 -0.91
N PHE A 2 23.13 26.87 -1.20
CA PHE A 2 22.03 26.70 -0.25
C PHE A 2 21.26 25.41 -0.58
N GLY A 3 21.67 24.29 0.01
CA GLY A 3 20.91 23.05 -0.06
C GLY A 3 19.73 23.11 0.90
N LEU A 4 18.52 22.78 0.43
CA LEU A 4 17.36 22.52 1.27
C LEU A 4 17.63 21.27 2.13
N SER A 5 18.35 21.45 3.23
CA SER A 5 18.57 20.41 4.22
C SER A 5 17.23 20.12 4.89
N ARG A 6 16.85 18.84 4.93
CA ARG A 6 15.65 18.43 5.67
C ARG A 6 15.87 18.77 7.15
N ARG A 7 15.17 19.82 7.61
CA ARG A 7 15.02 20.14 9.03
C ARG A 7 14.31 18.98 9.71
N HIS A 8 15.09 18.05 10.26
CA HIS A 8 14.82 17.33 11.50
C HIS A 8 15.88 16.24 11.64
N ALA A 9 16.56 16.24 12.79
CA ALA A 9 17.23 15.06 13.30
C ALA A 9 16.25 13.87 13.22
N PRO A 10 16.70 12.66 12.89
CA PRO A 10 15.83 11.51 13.02
C PRO A 10 15.44 11.44 14.50
N GLU A 11 14.17 11.71 14.81
CA GLU A 11 13.54 11.04 15.95
C GLU A 11 13.93 9.57 15.81
N GLU A 12 14.46 8.98 16.87
CA GLU A 12 14.87 7.58 16.86
C GLU A 12 13.68 6.75 16.42
N ILE A 13 13.73 6.28 15.17
CA ILE A 13 12.60 5.58 14.57
C ILE A 13 12.64 4.21 15.16
N ASP A 14 11.59 3.86 15.88
CA ASP A 14 11.31 2.49 16.27
C ASP A 14 11.08 1.63 15.01
N GLU A 15 12.18 1.14 14.45
CA GLU A 15 12.20 0.31 13.24
C GLU A 15 11.50 -1.03 13.49
N GLU A 16 11.52 -1.53 14.72
CA GLU A 16 10.84 -2.77 15.09
C GLU A 16 9.32 -2.61 14.98
N ARG A 17 8.77 -1.52 15.50
CA ARG A 17 7.36 -1.20 15.34
C ARG A 17 6.99 -0.97 13.87
N VAL A 18 7.84 -0.30 13.09
CA VAL A 18 7.62 -0.15 11.64
C VAL A 18 7.62 -1.50 10.94
N ALA A 19 8.55 -2.39 11.28
CA ALA A 19 8.63 -3.74 10.73
C ALA A 19 7.40 -4.58 11.11
N HIS A 20 6.94 -4.48 12.35
CA HIS A 20 5.72 -5.14 12.81
C HIS A 20 4.49 -4.68 12.01
N LEU A 21 4.32 -3.37 11.82
CA LEU A 21 3.24 -2.82 10.99
C LEU A 21 3.33 -3.31 9.54
N ILE A 22 4.53 -3.38 8.96
CA ILE A 22 4.72 -3.92 7.60
C ILE A 22 4.29 -5.39 7.54
N ARG A 23 4.68 -6.23 8.50
CA ARG A 23 4.27 -7.64 8.54
C ARG A 23 2.75 -7.79 8.66
N GLN A 24 2.12 -7.01 9.54
CA GLN A 24 0.66 -7.00 9.68
C GLN A 24 -0.05 -6.65 8.36
N GLU A 25 0.44 -5.63 7.64
CA GLU A 25 -0.12 -5.27 6.33
C GLU A 25 0.07 -6.35 5.27
N LEU A 26 1.24 -6.98 5.25
CA LEU A 26 1.54 -8.05 4.29
C LEU A 26 0.72 -9.32 4.55
N ASN A 27 0.30 -9.56 5.79
CA ASN A 27 -0.59 -10.69 6.12
C ASN A 27 -2.05 -10.46 5.69
N GLY A 28 -2.40 -9.27 5.22
CA GLY A 28 -3.73 -8.95 4.73
C GLY A 28 -3.71 -8.37 3.31
N ASP A 29 -4.66 -7.47 3.07
CA ASP A 29 -4.83 -6.75 1.81
C ASP A 29 -3.62 -5.90 1.38
N GLY A 30 -2.74 -5.58 2.34
CA GLY A 30 -1.54 -4.80 2.14
C GLY A 30 -0.48 -5.50 1.29
N CYS A 31 -0.53 -6.83 1.12
CA CYS A 31 0.40 -7.56 0.24
C CYS A 31 0.32 -7.13 -1.23
N LEU A 32 -0.83 -6.62 -1.67
CA LEU A 32 -1.05 -6.13 -3.03
C LEU A 32 -0.55 -4.69 -3.22
N LEU A 33 -0.21 -3.99 -2.13
CA LEU A 33 0.20 -2.60 -2.20
C LEU A 33 1.62 -2.49 -2.75
N ARG A 34 1.79 -1.57 -3.70
CA ARG A 34 3.13 -1.12 -4.11
C ARG A 34 3.77 -0.34 -2.97
N TYR A 35 5.10 -0.26 -2.97
CA TYR A 35 5.88 0.41 -1.91
C TYR A 35 5.42 1.85 -1.61
N ARG A 36 4.92 2.61 -2.61
CA ARG A 36 4.43 3.99 -2.41
C ARG A 36 3.17 4.01 -1.54
N ALA A 37 2.24 3.08 -1.80
CA ALA A 37 1.01 2.92 -1.06
C ALA A 37 1.31 2.35 0.34
N MET A 38 2.15 1.31 0.42
CA MET A 38 2.63 0.76 1.70
C MET A 38 3.26 1.85 2.58
N ARG A 39 4.18 2.66 2.04
CA ARG A 39 4.76 3.79 2.79
C ARG A 39 3.71 4.79 3.28
N ARG A 40 2.72 5.11 2.46
CA ARG A 40 1.64 6.04 2.85
C ARG A 40 0.83 5.46 4.01
N LEU A 41 0.54 4.17 3.95
CA LEU A 41 -0.22 3.44 4.96
C LEU A 41 0.56 3.36 6.28
N ILE A 42 1.83 2.94 6.24
CA ILE A 42 2.72 2.90 7.41
C ILE A 42 2.88 4.28 8.05
N ARG A 43 3.00 5.35 7.27
CA ARG A 43 3.03 6.72 7.83
C ARG A 43 1.75 7.09 8.57
N ARG A 44 0.59 6.57 8.16
CA ARG A 44 -0.68 6.80 8.85
C ARG A 44 -0.74 5.99 10.15
N LYS A 45 -0.38 4.69 10.11
CA LYS A 45 -0.43 3.79 11.28
C LYS A 45 0.64 4.04 12.33
N TYR A 46 1.84 4.47 11.92
CA TYR A 46 2.93 4.81 12.83
C TYR A 46 2.73 6.18 13.51
N HIS A 47 1.77 6.99 13.05
CA HIS A 47 1.54 8.36 13.54
C HIS A 47 2.80 9.25 13.53
N GLY A 48 3.73 9.00 12.60
CA GLY A 48 5.03 9.68 12.57
C GLY A 48 5.65 9.76 11.18
N LYS A 49 6.75 10.51 11.07
CA LYS A 49 7.45 10.72 9.79
C LYS A 49 8.44 9.57 9.52
N VAL A 50 7.96 8.51 8.85
CA VAL A 50 8.87 7.43 8.43
C VAL A 50 9.61 7.80 7.11
N PRO A 51 10.96 7.81 7.09
CA PRO A 51 11.77 7.98 5.91
C PRO A 51 11.49 6.89 4.90
N ARG A 52 11.54 7.27 3.62
CA ARG A 52 11.36 6.31 2.53
C ARG A 52 12.40 5.18 2.58
N ARG A 53 13.66 5.50 2.91
CA ARG A 53 14.77 4.55 2.91
C ARG A 53 14.53 3.41 3.90
N VAL A 54 14.08 3.72 5.12
CA VAL A 54 13.73 2.74 6.16
C VAL A 54 12.65 1.79 5.69
N VAL A 55 11.50 2.32 5.24
CA VAL A 55 10.39 1.48 4.73
C VAL A 55 10.83 0.59 3.56
N GLN A 56 11.64 1.14 2.63
CA GLN A 56 12.11 0.38 1.47
C GLN A 56 13.10 -0.72 1.85
N ARG A 57 13.99 -0.48 2.83
CA ARG A 57 14.91 -1.48 3.37
C ARG A 57 14.12 -2.61 4.05
N LEU A 58 13.27 -2.25 5.01
CA LEU A 58 12.44 -3.22 5.74
C LEU A 58 11.55 -4.05 4.82
N LEU A 59 10.91 -3.44 3.81
CA LEU A 59 10.11 -4.20 2.82
C LEU A 59 10.94 -5.20 2.01
N ARG A 60 12.20 -4.89 1.69
CA ARG A 60 13.08 -5.81 0.96
C ARG A 60 13.51 -6.98 1.84
N GLU A 61 13.77 -6.71 3.12
CA GLU A 61 14.15 -7.74 4.11
C GLU A 61 12.97 -8.65 4.46
N ILE A 62 11.77 -8.07 4.66
CA ILE A 62 10.58 -8.80 5.10
C ILE A 62 9.91 -9.55 3.93
N HIS A 63 9.93 -8.99 2.71
CA HIS A 63 9.18 -9.55 1.57
C HIS A 63 9.99 -9.46 0.26
N PRO A 64 11.12 -10.18 0.16
CA PRO A 64 11.99 -10.17 -1.03
C PRO A 64 11.26 -10.69 -2.28
N GLU A 65 10.42 -11.71 -2.09
CA GLU A 65 9.50 -12.32 -3.09
C GLU A 65 8.70 -11.27 -3.87
N GLY A 66 8.21 -10.24 -3.19
CA GLY A 66 7.29 -9.27 -3.79
C GLY A 66 7.90 -8.40 -4.87
N SER A 67 9.23 -8.34 -4.97
CA SER A 67 9.90 -7.72 -6.12
C SER A 67 9.89 -8.66 -7.33
N ASN A 68 10.09 -9.96 -7.11
CA ASN A 68 10.07 -10.98 -8.15
C ASN A 68 8.65 -11.20 -8.69
N GLU A 69 7.64 -11.26 -7.82
CA GLU A 69 6.23 -11.35 -8.22
C GLU A 69 5.80 -10.17 -9.10
N ARG A 70 6.29 -8.96 -8.82
CA ARG A 70 5.98 -7.78 -9.65
C ARG A 70 6.70 -7.81 -10.99
N ARG A 71 7.91 -8.40 -11.04
CA ARG A 71 8.69 -8.56 -12.27
C ARG A 71 8.14 -9.69 -13.15
N SER A 72 7.40 -10.65 -12.60
CA SER A 72 6.78 -11.73 -13.37
C SER A 72 5.57 -11.29 -14.21
N HIS A 73 5.16 -10.02 -14.11
CA HIS A 73 3.98 -9.47 -14.80
C HIS A 73 2.68 -10.23 -14.53
N ARG A 74 2.60 -10.96 -13.40
CA ARG A 74 1.40 -11.71 -12.99
C ARG A 74 0.55 -10.88 -12.04
N LEU A 75 -0.73 -10.73 -12.35
CA LEU A 75 -1.69 -10.06 -11.47
C LEU A 75 -2.07 -11.01 -10.32
N LYS A 76 -1.69 -10.66 -9.08
CA LYS A 76 -2.23 -11.31 -7.88
C LYS A 76 -3.65 -10.77 -7.64
N ARG A 77 -4.65 -11.63 -7.73
CA ARG A 77 -6.06 -11.28 -7.48
C ARG A 77 -6.36 -11.37 -5.98
N ARG A 78 -7.30 -10.55 -5.50
CA ARG A 78 -7.88 -10.71 -4.17
C ARG A 78 -8.78 -11.92 -4.14
N GLU A 79 -8.74 -12.66 -3.04
CA GLU A 79 -9.71 -13.71 -2.73
C GLU A 79 -10.80 -13.12 -1.86
N TYR A 80 -12.04 -13.25 -2.29
CA TYR A 80 -13.21 -12.78 -1.56
C TYR A 80 -13.92 -13.99 -0.96
N ASN A 81 -13.90 -14.10 0.37
CA ASN A 81 -14.69 -15.09 1.10
C ASN A 81 -16.02 -14.44 1.49
N ASN A 82 -17.13 -14.97 0.94
CA ASN A 82 -18.47 -14.42 1.13
C ASN A 82 -19.34 -15.40 1.94
N PRO A 83 -19.51 -15.23 3.27
CA PRO A 83 -20.29 -16.12 4.13
C PRO A 83 -21.80 -16.08 3.88
N GLY A 84 -22.31 -15.12 3.09
CA GLY A 84 -23.72 -15.06 2.76
C GLY A 84 -24.10 -13.89 1.84
N PRO A 85 -25.38 -13.79 1.46
CA PRO A 85 -25.88 -12.66 0.69
C PRO A 85 -25.59 -11.31 1.39
N ASN A 86 -25.34 -10.25 0.63
CA ASN A 86 -25.05 -8.89 1.10
C ASN A 86 -23.76 -8.69 1.92
N PHE A 87 -22.89 -9.70 2.08
CA PHE A 87 -21.66 -9.51 2.86
C PHE A 87 -20.55 -8.77 2.10
N CYS A 88 -20.49 -8.88 0.77
CA CYS A 88 -19.58 -8.10 -0.07
C CYS A 88 -20.32 -7.55 -1.29
N TRP A 89 -20.08 -6.28 -1.61
CA TRP A 89 -20.60 -5.59 -2.78
C TRP A 89 -19.41 -5.08 -3.60
N HIS A 90 -19.41 -5.36 -4.89
CA HIS A 90 -18.41 -4.89 -5.84
C HIS A 90 -18.97 -3.70 -6.62
N ALA A 91 -18.43 -2.51 -6.35
CA ALA A 91 -18.69 -1.33 -7.16
C ALA A 91 -17.56 -1.09 -8.16
N ASP A 92 -17.88 -0.84 -9.43
CA ASP A 92 -16.91 -0.51 -10.47
C ASP A 92 -17.37 0.68 -11.33
N GLY A 93 -16.41 1.36 -11.96
CA GLY A 93 -16.63 2.54 -12.78
C GLY A 93 -16.32 2.29 -14.26
N TYR A 94 -17.28 2.59 -15.13
CA TYR A 94 -17.10 2.61 -16.57
C TYR A 94 -16.74 4.03 -17.04
N ASP A 95 -15.44 4.27 -17.19
CA ASP A 95 -14.89 5.60 -17.42
C ASP A 95 -14.84 6.03 -18.91
N LYS A 96 -15.29 5.20 -19.86
CA LYS A 96 -15.19 5.55 -21.30
C LYS A 96 -15.93 6.84 -21.68
N LEU A 97 -17.01 7.15 -20.96
CA LEU A 97 -17.81 8.37 -21.18
C LEU A 97 -17.46 9.50 -20.19
N ARG A 98 -16.49 9.30 -19.29
CA ARG A 98 -16.03 10.34 -18.35
C ARG A 98 -15.57 11.62 -19.07
N PRO A 99 -14.84 11.59 -20.20
CA PRO A 99 -14.45 12.82 -20.90
C PRO A 99 -15.64 13.65 -21.40
N HIS A 100 -16.80 13.02 -21.60
CA HIS A 100 -18.03 13.67 -22.04
C HIS A 100 -18.95 14.06 -20.86
N GLY A 101 -18.49 13.91 -19.61
CA GLY A 101 -19.26 14.27 -18.42
C GLY A 101 -20.23 13.20 -17.93
N PHE A 102 -20.20 11.99 -18.48
CA PHE A 102 -21.09 10.89 -18.09
C PHE A 102 -20.30 9.73 -17.45
N PRO A 103 -19.86 9.85 -16.19
CA PRO A 103 -19.32 8.70 -15.47
C PRO A 103 -20.45 7.71 -15.17
N ILE A 104 -20.25 6.43 -15.52
CA ILE A 104 -21.21 5.36 -15.22
C ILE A 104 -20.60 4.46 -14.15
N HIS A 105 -21.40 4.10 -13.15
CA HIS A 105 -21.00 3.22 -12.05
C HIS A 105 -21.98 2.05 -11.92
N GLY A 106 -21.47 0.85 -11.69
CA GLY A 106 -22.26 -0.34 -11.40
C GLY A 106 -21.90 -0.93 -10.04
N CYS A 107 -22.84 -1.61 -9.39
CA CYS A 107 -22.63 -2.29 -8.11
C CYS A 107 -23.37 -3.63 -8.11
N ILE A 108 -22.70 -4.72 -7.73
CA ILE A 108 -23.25 -6.09 -7.62
C ILE A 108 -22.83 -6.70 -6.29
#